data_AF-A0A3N5WJJ2-F1
#
_entry.id   AF-A0A3N5WJJ2-F1
#
_cell.length_a   1.000
_cell.length_b   1.000
_cell.length_c   1.000
_cell.angle_alpha   90.00
_cell.angle_beta   90.00
_cell.angle_gamma   90.00
#
_symmetry.space_group_name_H-M   'P 1'
#
loop_
_entity.id
_entity.type
_entity.pdbx_description
1 polymer ?
#
loop_
_entity_poly.entity_id
_entity_poly.type
_entity_poly.pdbx_seq_one_letter_code
_entity_poly.pdbx_strand_id
1 'polypeptide(L)'
;VYKDNLPRFIQYAVRVWDVDYAYTEPEQIALEGIERTKRFFQHLGLPVSLTDMNIPDDRLEEMAEKATRNGSLGQFKKLYQEDVLNILKLAG
;
A
#
# COMPACT_ATOMS: atom_id res chain seq x y z
N VAL A 1 -7.34 -0.61 1.36
CA VAL A 1 -7.06 0.76 1.86
C VAL A 1 -7.52 1.83 0.88
N TYR A 2 -7.07 1.84 -0.39
CA TYR A 2 -7.47 2.94 -1.30
C TYR A 2 -8.99 3.04 -1.51
N LYS A 3 -9.69 1.90 -1.55
CA LYS A 3 -11.15 1.84 -1.62
C LYS A 3 -11.87 2.41 -0.40
N ASP A 4 -11.22 2.42 0.77
CA ASP A 4 -11.82 2.90 2.02
C ASP A 4 -11.98 4.43 2.01
N ASN A 5 -11.18 5.16 1.23
CA ASN A 5 -11.41 6.57 0.92
C ASN A 5 -10.68 6.94 -0.38
N LEU A 6 -11.36 6.60 -1.49
CA LEU A 6 -10.92 6.84 -2.85
C LEU A 6 -10.63 8.32 -3.16
N PRO A 7 -11.44 9.31 -2.72
CA PRO A 7 -11.17 10.72 -2.99
C PRO A 7 -9.81 11.21 -2.50
N ARG A 8 -9.33 10.71 -1.35
CA ARG A 8 -7.99 11.06 -0.82
C ARG A 8 -6.87 10.55 -1.72
N PHE A 9 -7.00 9.33 -2.24
CA PHE A 9 -6.00 8.74 -3.16
C PHE A 9 -6.00 9.44 -4.51
N ILE A 10 -7.17 9.81 -5.03
CA ILE A 10 -7.27 10.60 -6.26
C ILE A 10 -6.62 11.98 -6.06
N GLN A 11 -6.92 12.67 -4.95
CA GLN A 11 -6.30 13.95 -4.65
C GLN A 11 -4.77 13.85 -4.59
N TYR A 12 -4.24 12.78 -4.00
CA TYR A 12 -2.80 12.52 -3.94
C TYR A 12 -2.22 12.30 -5.34
N ALA A 13 -2.85 11.45 -6.17
CA ALA A 13 -2.42 11.19 -7.54
C ALA A 13 -2.36 12.48 -8.39
N VAL A 14 -3.39 13.33 -8.32
CA VAL A 14 -3.42 14.59 -9.08
C VAL A 14 -2.40 15.59 -8.54
N ARG A 15 -2.42 15.86 -7.22
CA ARG A 15 -1.66 17.00 -6.66
C ARG A 15 -0.16 16.73 -6.48
N VAL A 16 0.23 15.47 -6.30
CA VAL A 16 1.63 15.10 -6.04
C VAL A 16 2.27 14.52 -7.29
N TRP A 17 1.51 13.73 -8.04
CA TRP A 17 2.04 13.02 -9.20
C TRP A 17 1.60 13.60 -10.54
N ASP A 18 0.78 14.66 -10.55
CA ASP A 18 0.27 15.28 -11.78
C ASP A 18 -0.39 14.25 -12.72
N VAL A 19 -1.22 13.38 -12.13
CA VAL A 19 -2.07 12.45 -12.90
C VAL A 19 -3.29 13.21 -13.42
N ASP A 20 -3.60 13.04 -14.71
CA ASP A 20 -4.75 13.67 -15.34
C ASP A 20 -6.06 13.27 -14.63
N TYR A 21 -6.85 14.28 -14.27
CA TYR A 21 -8.10 14.06 -13.57
C TYR A 21 -9.26 13.90 -14.55
N ALA A 22 -9.55 12.63 -14.92
CA ALA A 22 -10.73 12.24 -15.67
C ALA A 22 -11.87 11.76 -14.73
N TYR A 23 -12.98 12.51 -14.68
CA TYR A 23 -14.13 12.18 -13.82
C TYR A 23 -14.74 10.77 -14.07
N THR A 24 -14.52 10.19 -15.25
CA THR A 24 -15.05 8.89 -15.65
C THR A 24 -14.25 7.71 -15.10
N GLU A 25 -13.02 7.93 -14.60
CA GLU A 25 -12.10 6.85 -14.21
C GLU A 25 -11.46 7.06 -12.82
N PRO A 26 -12.25 7.35 -11.76
CA PRO A 26 -11.74 7.72 -10.45
C PRO A 26 -10.85 6.64 -9.82
N GLU A 27 -11.19 5.35 -9.97
CA GLU A 27 -10.35 4.26 -9.46
C GLU A 27 -9.01 4.15 -10.20
N GLN A 28 -8.99 4.37 -11.52
CA GLN A 28 -7.75 4.31 -12.30
C GLN A 28 -6.79 5.42 -11.90
N ILE A 29 -7.29 6.63 -11.65
CA ILE A 29 -6.45 7.76 -11.19
C ILE A 29 -5.78 7.43 -9.85
N ALA A 30 -6.52 6.83 -8.91
CA ALA A 30 -5.95 6.39 -7.63
C ALA A 30 -4.89 5.30 -7.80
N LEU A 31 -5.13 4.33 -8.68
CA LEU A 31 -4.18 3.25 -8.98
C LEU A 31 -2.91 3.78 -9.67
N GLU A 32 -3.03 4.71 -10.61
CA GLU A 32 -1.88 5.36 -11.25
C GLU A 32 -1.01 6.10 -10.23
N GLY A 33 -1.63 6.79 -9.26
CA GLY A 33 -0.88 7.41 -8.16
C GLY A 33 -0.11 6.39 -7.30
N ILE A 34 -0.70 5.23 -7.03
CA ILE A 34 -0.04 4.13 -6.31
C ILE A 34 1.14 3.60 -7.14
N GLU A 35 0.96 3.40 -8.44
CA GLU A 35 1.99 2.88 -9.34
C GLU A 35 3.16 3.87 -9.49
N ARG A 36 2.90 5.18 -9.66
CA ARG A 36 3.96 6.20 -9.68
C ARG A 36 4.76 6.24 -8.38
N THR A 37 4.09 6.06 -7.25
CA THR A 37 4.76 5.96 -5.94
C THR A 37 5.68 4.73 -5.88
N LYS A 38 5.22 3.58 -6.36
CA LYS A 38 6.03 2.35 -6.44
C LYS A 38 7.26 2.55 -7.32
N ARG A 39 7.08 3.11 -8.52
CA ARG A 39 8.18 3.41 -9.46
C ARG A 39 9.19 4.40 -8.89
N PHE A 40 8.73 5.39 -8.14
CA PHE A 40 9.61 6.34 -7.48
C PHE A 40 10.54 5.66 -6.46
N PHE A 41 10.01 4.78 -5.60
CA PHE A 41 10.85 4.02 -4.68
C PHE A 41 11.84 3.11 -5.41
N GLN A 42 11.41 2.42 -6.47
CA GLN A 42 12.30 1.63 -7.31
C GLN A 42 13.40 2.47 -7.96
N HIS A 43 13.08 3.66 -8.45
CA HIS A 43 14.05 4.60 -9.03
C HIS A 43 15.10 5.05 -8.02
N LEU A 44 14.73 5.19 -6.74
CA LEU A 44 15.66 5.47 -5.65
C LEU A 44 16.47 4.24 -5.20
N GLY A 45 16.27 3.07 -5.81
CA GLY A 45 16.90 1.82 -5.42
C GLY A 45 16.31 1.21 -4.14
N LEU A 46 15.10 1.62 -3.75
CA LEU A 46 14.40 1.05 -2.61
C LEU A 46 13.54 -0.14 -3.05
N PRO A 47 13.55 -1.25 -2.29
CA PRO A 47 12.69 -2.40 -2.57
C PRO A 47 11.22 -2.03 -2.34
N VAL A 48 10.33 -2.63 -3.14
CA VAL A 48 8.88 -2.38 -3.06
C VAL A 48 8.07 -3.66 -2.83
N SER A 49 8.76 -4.78 -2.63
CA SER A 49 8.20 -6.07 -2.23
C SER A 49 9.12 -6.77 -1.22
N LEU A 50 8.59 -7.79 -0.55
CA LEU A 50 9.36 -8.66 0.32
C LEU A 50 10.37 -9.50 -0.48
N THR A 51 10.00 -9.93 -1.70
CA THR A 51 10.92 -10.59 -2.63
C THR A 51 12.12 -9.72 -2.99
N ASP A 52 11.92 -8.42 -3.26
CA ASP A 52 13.04 -7.50 -3.54
C ASP A 52 14.04 -7.43 -2.37
N MET A 53 13.60 -7.72 -1.14
CA MET A 53 14.41 -7.76 0.07
C MET A 53 14.96 -9.15 0.42
N ASN A 54 14.67 -10.17 -0.40
CA ASN A 54 14.94 -11.58 -0.09
C ASN A 54 14.33 -12.05 1.25
N ILE A 55 13.13 -11.56 1.58
CA ILE A 55 12.38 -11.99 2.76
C ILE A 55 11.46 -13.16 2.35
N PRO A 56 11.64 -14.36 2.92
CA PRO A 56 10.77 -15.50 2.65
C PRO A 56 9.38 -15.32 3.27
N ASP A 57 8.39 -16.03 2.70
CA ASP A 57 6.99 -15.99 3.09
C ASP A 57 6.62 -17.00 4.22
N ASP A 58 7.60 -17.73 4.73
CA ASP A 58 7.44 -18.78 5.75
C ASP A 58 7.08 -18.26 7.16
N ARG A 59 7.25 -16.95 7.40
CA ARG A 59 7.03 -16.31 8.72
C ARG A 59 6.11 -15.10 8.69
N LEU A 60 5.30 -14.93 7.63
CA LEU A 60 4.39 -13.78 7.52
C LEU A 60 3.38 -13.72 8.68
N GLU A 61 2.94 -14.87 9.20
CA GLU A 61 2.02 -14.92 10.35
C GLU A 61 2.68 -14.34 11.61
N GLU A 62 3.92 -14.71 11.89
CA GLU A 62 4.69 -14.18 13.03
C GLU A 62 4.96 -12.68 12.87
N MET A 63 5.24 -12.23 11.64
CA MET A 63 5.41 -10.80 11.35
C MET A 63 4.12 -10.03 11.63
N ALA A 64 2.97 -10.54 11.19
CA ALA A 64 1.67 -9.93 11.43
C ALA A 64 1.33 -9.88 12.93
N GLU A 65 1.53 -10.98 13.66
CA GLU A 65 1.30 -11.05 15.11
C GLU A 65 2.17 -10.02 15.86
N LYS A 66 3.47 -9.98 15.54
CA LYS A 66 4.39 -9.02 16.17
C LYS A 66 4.01 -7.57 15.86
N ALA A 67 3.58 -7.29 14.64
CA ALA A 67 3.15 -5.95 14.24
C ALA A 67 1.92 -5.48 15.03
N THR A 68 0.99 -6.38 15.36
CA THR A 68 -0.26 -6.05 16.07
C THR A 68 -0.25 -6.42 17.56
N ARG A 69 0.91 -6.75 18.14
CA ARG A 69 1.02 -7.20 19.54
C ARG A 69 0.42 -6.22 20.55
N ASN A 70 0.51 -4.92 20.27
CA ASN A 70 -0.01 -3.85 21.14
C ASN A 70 -1.41 -3.36 20.71
N GLY A 71 -2.11 -4.12 19.86
CA GLY A 71 -3.43 -3.75 19.31
C GLY A 71 -3.39 -3.44 17.81
N SER A 72 -4.50 -2.89 17.31
CA SER A 72 -4.65 -2.58 15.89
C SER A 72 -3.76 -1.42 15.44
N LEU A 73 -3.31 -1.51 14.18
CA LEU A 73 -2.47 -0.49 13.54
C LEU A 73 -3.30 0.48 12.71
N GLY A 74 -2.69 1.62 12.38
CA GLY A 74 -3.27 2.61 11.46
C GLY A 74 -4.25 3.58 12.09
N GLN A 75 -4.25 4.81 11.55
CA GLN A 75 -5.23 5.85 11.89
C GLN A 75 -6.27 6.04 10.78
N PHE A 76 -5.89 5.77 9.53
CA PHE A 76 -6.80 5.91 8.38
C PHE A 76 -7.77 4.74 8.24
N LYS A 77 -7.26 3.51 8.42
CA LYS A 77 -8.02 2.28 8.57
C LYS A 77 -7.42 1.51 9.74
N LYS A 78 -8.25 0.99 10.63
CA LYS A 78 -7.79 0.07 11.67
C LYS A 78 -7.45 -1.26 11.02
N LEU A 79 -6.21 -1.70 11.20
CA LEU A 79 -5.69 -2.96 10.68
C LEU A 79 -5.48 -3.91 11.85
N TYR A 80 -6.17 -5.04 11.81
CA TYR A 80 -5.96 -6.15 12.73
C TYR A 80 -4.95 -7.14 12.14
N GLN A 81 -4.57 -8.15 12.92
CA GLN A 81 -3.53 -9.11 12.53
C GLN A 81 -3.80 -9.73 11.15
N GLU A 82 -5.05 -10.11 10.87
CA GLU A 82 -5.46 -10.69 9.59
C GLU A 82 -5.31 -9.70 8.43
N ASP A 83 -5.64 -8.42 8.63
CA ASP A 83 -5.42 -7.39 7.61
C ASP A 83 -3.93 -7.24 7.31
N VAL A 84 -3.07 -7.23 8.34
CA VAL A 84 -1.62 -7.13 8.19
C VAL A 84 -1.06 -8.35 7.46
N LEU A 85 -1.51 -9.56 7.81
CA LEU A 85 -1.13 -10.79 7.12
C LEU A 85 -1.50 -10.74 5.62
N ASN A 86 -2.71 -10.28 5.30
CA ASN A 86 -3.14 -10.14 3.91
C ASN A 86 -2.32 -9.09 3.15
N ILE A 87 -1.94 -7.98 3.80
CA ILE A 87 -1.04 -6.98 3.21
C ILE A 87 0.35 -7.59 2.95
N LEU A 88 0.89 -8.35 3.90
CA LEU A 88 2.19 -9.02 3.74
C LEU A 88 2.18 -10.04 2.59
N LYS A 89 1.10 -10.82 2.45
CA LYS A 89 0.92 -11.76 1.34
C LYS A 89 0.86 -11.07 -0.02
N LEU A 90 0.22 -9.89 -0.10
CA LEU A 90 0.18 -9.09 -1.33
C LEU A 90 1.53 -8.42 -1.66
N ALA A 91 2.36 -8.20 -0.63
CA ALA A 91 3.69 -7.63 -0.77
C ALA A 91 4.77 -8.68 -1.05
N GLY A 92 4.39 -9.97 -1.08
CA GLY A 92 5.24 -11.09 -1.47
C GLY A 92 5.98 -10.81 -2.78
#